data_AF-A0A328TPC4-F1
#
_entry.id   AF-A0A328TPC4-F1
#
_cell.length_a   1.000
_cell.length_b   1.000
_cell.length_c   1.000
_cell.angle_alpha   90.00
_cell.angle_beta   90.00
_cell.angle_gamma   90.00
#
_symmetry.space_group_name_H-M   'P 1'
#
loop_
_entity.id
_entity.type
_entity.pdbx_description
1 polymer ?
#
loop_
_entity_poly.entity_id
_entity_poly.type
_entity_poly.pdbx_seq_one_letter_code
_entity_poly.pdbx_strand_id
1 'polypeptide(L)' 'MIEKTAHALRDFSQRYCDLWQQESGHLPASEELHGIPSPCVVAT' A
#
# COMPACT_ATOMS: atom_id res chain seq x y z
N MET A 1 13.30 -17.61 10.38
CA MET A 1 12.19 -17.03 11.18
C MET A 1 11.66 -15.74 10.55
N ILE A 2 12.53 -14.79 10.18
CA ILE A 2 12.16 -13.52 9.51
C ILE A 2 11.39 -13.70 8.19
N GLU A 3 11.72 -14.73 7.39
CA GLU A 3 11.11 -14.96 6.08
C GLU A 3 9.60 -15.17 6.13
N LYS A 4 9.10 -15.94 7.11
CA LYS A 4 7.65 -16.16 7.28
C LYS A 4 6.92 -14.86 7.64
N THR A 5 7.53 -14.03 8.47
CA THR A 5 6.98 -12.71 8.83
C THR A 5 6.98 -11.78 7.62
N ALA A 6 8.05 -11.76 6.83
CA ALA A 6 8.14 -10.95 5.62
C ALA A 6 7.08 -11.36 4.58
N HIS A 7 6.84 -12.66 4.39
CA HIS A 7 5.77 -13.17 3.52
C HIS A 7 4.40 -12.77 4.05
N ALA A 8 4.11 -12.99 5.33
CA ALA A 8 2.83 -12.61 5.92
C ALA A 8 2.53 -11.11 5.78
N LEU A 9 3.54 -10.25 5.98
CA LEU A 9 3.41 -8.81 5.81
C LEU A 9 3.16 -8.42 4.34
N ARG A 10 3.86 -9.06 3.40
CA ARG A 10 3.65 -8.84 1.96
C ARG A 10 2.24 -9.21 1.55
N ASP A 11 1.78 -10.39 1.96
CA ASP A 11 0.44 -10.88 1.63
C ASP A 11 -0.65 -9.97 2.22
N PHE A 12 -0.44 -9.48 3.44
CA PHE A 12 -1.33 -8.50 4.06
C PHE A 12 -1.37 -7.19 3.26
N SER A 13 -0.20 -6.64 2.93
CA SER A 13 -0.10 -5.38 2.20
C SER A 13 -0.76 -5.47 0.82
N GLN A 14 -0.62 -6.61 0.14
CA GLN A 14 -1.28 -6.86 -1.14
C GLN A 14 -2.80 -6.85 -1.01
N ARG A 15 -3.36 -7.60 -0.04
CA ARG A 15 -4.81 -7.63 0.19
C ARG A 15 -5.39 -6.26 0.54
N TYR A 16 -4.64 -5.44 1.28
CA TYR A 16 -5.04 -4.06 1.56
C TYR A 16 -5.14 -3.22 0.28
N CYS A 17 -4.11 -3.26 -0.58
CA CYS A 17 -4.13 -2.57 -1.86
C CYS A 17 -5.26 -3.05 -2.76
N ASP A 18 -5.46 -4.37 -2.85
CA ASP A 18 -6.50 -4.98 -3.68
C ASP A 18 -7.90 -4.51 -3.26
N LEU A 19 -8.19 -4.56 -1.96
CA LEU A 19 -9.48 -4.12 -1.41
C LEU A 19 -9.71 -2.63 -1.68
N TRP A 20 -8.72 -1.79 -1.39
CA TRP A 20 -8.82 -0.34 -1.62
C TRP A 20 -9.11 -0.05 -3.09
N GLN A 21 -8.39 -0.69 -4.00
CA GLN A 21 -8.55 -0.47 -5.43
C GLN A 21 -9.90 -0.96 -5.94
N GLN A 22 -10.45 -2.04 -5.38
CA GLN A 22 -11.81 -2.48 -5.69
C GLN A 22 -12.87 -1.45 -5.27
N GLU A 23 -12.69 -0.81 -4.10
CA GLU A 23 -13.67 0.14 -3.56
C GLU A 23 -13.54 1.55 -4.17
N SER A 24 -12.31 2.00 -4.44
CA SER A 24 -12.01 3.39 -4.84
C SER A 24 -11.63 3.53 -6.32
N GLY A 25 -11.28 2.44 -7.00
CA GLY A 25 -10.86 2.44 -8.41
C GLY A 25 -9.41 2.88 -8.66
N HIS A 26 -8.62 3.15 -7.61
CA HIS A 26 -7.21 3.55 -7.71
C HIS A 26 -6.38 2.98 -6.55
N LEU A 27 -5.06 3.12 -6.59
CA LEU A 27 -4.16 2.70 -5.51
C LEU A 27 -4.38 3.53 -4.23
N PRO A 28 -3.99 3.02 -3.04
CA PRO A 28 -4.18 3.74 -1.78
C PRO A 28 -3.70 5.19 -1.81
N ALA A 29 -4.56 6.12 -1.41
CA ALA A 29 -4.27 7.54 -1.32
C ALA A 29 -4.30 7.98 0.15
N SER A 30 -3.33 8.79 0.57
CA SER A 30 -3.20 9.28 1.95
C SER A 30 -2.90 10.78 1.93
N GLU A 31 -3.85 11.56 2.45
CA GLU A 31 -3.71 13.01 2.58
C GLU A 31 -2.62 13.39 3.60
N GLU A 32 -2.46 12.59 4.66
CA GLU A 32 -1.43 12.79 5.69
C GLU A 32 0.00 12.68 5.14
N LEU A 33 0.18 12.00 4.00
CA LEU A 33 1.47 11.83 3.33
C LEU A 33 1.71 12.85 2.20
N HIS A 34 0.75 13.75 1.93
CA HIS A 34 0.88 14.71 0.85
C HIS A 34 2.08 15.65 1.08
N GLY A 35 2.89 15.85 0.03
CA GLY A 35 4.10 16.67 0.09
C GLY A 35 5.35 15.97 0.65
N ILE A 36 5.25 14.72 1.12
CA ILE A 36 6.40 13.92 1.55
C ILE A 36 6.95 13.13 0.36
N PRO A 37 8.18 13.40 -0.13
CA PRO A 37 8.75 12.64 -1.24
C PRO A 37 8.99 11.19 -0.84
N SER A 38 8.45 10.26 -1.63
CA SER A 38 8.63 8.82 -1.40
C SER A 38 8.60 8.07 -2.73
N PRO A 39 9.41 7.00 -2.89
CA PRO A 39 9.35 6.14 -4.06
C PRO A 39 8.02 5.40 -4.20
N CYS A 40 7.19 5.38 -3.17
CA CYS A 40 5.86 4.77 -3.20
C CYS A 40 4.80 5.69 -3.83
N VAL A 41 5.08 6.98 -4.04
CA VAL A 41 4.13 7.93 -4.62
C VAL A 41 4.01 7.67 -6.12
N VAL A 42 2.80 7.34 -6.58
CA VAL A 42 2.49 7.07 -8.00
C VAL A 42 1.78 8.23 -8.70
N ALA A 43 1.12 9.10 -7.94
CA ALA A 43 0.42 10.30 -8.40
C ALA A 43 0.21 11.26 -7.20
N THR A 44 0.03 12.55 -7.48
CA THR A 44 -0.24 13.61 -6.49
C THR A 44 -1.38 14.49 -6.94
#